data_AF-A0A2W4ZX42-F1
#
_entry.id   AF-A0A2W4ZX42-F1
#
_cell.length_a   1.000
_cell.length_b   1.000
_cell.length_c   1.000
_cell.angle_alpha   90.00
_cell.angle_beta   90.00
_cell.angle_gamma   90.00
#
_symmetry.space_group_name_H-M   'P 1'
#
loop_
_entity.id
_entity.type
_entity.pdbx_description
1 polymer ?
#
loop_
_entity_poly.entity_id
_entity_poly.type
_entity_poly.pdbx_seq_one_letter_code
_entity_poly.pdbx_strand_id
1 'polypeptide(L)' 'MLLATALLLLAPAAAEQPAAAPTPAPAEKLICKKSLETGSLVKARKTCLTAKQWRLAQESASNTALRMQSENSRLEGTN' A
#
# COMPACT_ATOMS: atom_id res chain seq x y z
N MET A 1 -60.89 43.75 27.65
CA MET A 1 -60.09 43.81 26.42
C MET A 1 -58.73 43.19 26.72
N LEU A 2 -58.59 41.87 26.49
CA LEU A 2 -57.35 41.12 26.73
C LEU A 2 -56.36 41.42 25.60
N LEU A 3 -55.23 42.07 25.89
CA LEU A 3 -54.10 42.13 24.97
C LEU A 3 -53.24 40.87 25.15
N ALA A 4 -53.43 39.89 24.26
CA ALA A 4 -52.54 38.75 24.12
C ALA A 4 -51.34 39.15 23.25
N THR A 5 -50.21 39.45 23.87
CA THR A 5 -48.93 39.71 23.18
C THR A 5 -48.24 38.36 22.92
N ALA A 6 -48.30 37.90 21.67
CA ALA A 6 -47.58 36.70 21.24
C ALA A 6 -46.08 37.00 21.11
N LEU A 7 -45.26 36.49 22.04
CA LEU A 7 -43.81 36.45 21.89
C LEU A 7 -43.44 35.42 20.82
N LEU A 8 -43.00 35.89 19.65
CA LEU A 8 -42.32 35.05 18.67
C LEU A 8 -40.96 34.62 19.24
N LEU A 9 -40.80 33.32 19.52
CA LEU A 9 -39.50 32.71 19.78
C LEU A 9 -38.69 32.67 18.47
N LEU A 10 -37.71 33.56 18.33
CA LEU A 10 -36.68 33.42 17.31
C LEU A 10 -35.69 32.33 17.76
N ALA A 11 -35.74 31.16 17.14
CA ALA A 11 -34.72 30.13 17.29
C ALA A 11 -33.47 30.52 16.48
N PRO A 12 -32.25 30.42 17.05
CA PRO A 12 -31.03 30.66 16.30
C PRO A 12 -30.79 29.50 15.33
N ALA A 13 -30.78 29.81 14.03
CA ALA A 13 -30.32 28.88 13.01
C ALA A 13 -28.80 28.71 13.16
N ALA A 14 -28.37 27.59 13.75
CA ALA A 14 -26.97 27.19 13.73
C ALA A 14 -26.60 26.86 12.28
N ALA A 15 -25.74 27.69 11.68
CA ALA A 15 -25.20 27.42 10.36
C ALA A 15 -24.29 26.19 10.44
N GLU A 16 -24.71 25.10 9.80
CA GLU A 16 -23.94 23.87 9.72
C GLU A 16 -22.72 24.12 8.82
N GLN A 17 -21.55 24.26 9.45
CA GLN A 17 -20.31 24.54 8.73
C GLN A 17 -19.86 23.26 7.99
N PRO A 18 -19.60 23.31 6.67
CA PRO A 18 -19.22 22.13 5.92
C PRO A 18 -17.96 21.50 6.50
N ALA A 19 -18.06 20.22 6.87
CA ALA A 19 -16.91 19.46 7.34
C ALA A 19 -15.85 19.41 6.24
N ALA A 20 -14.62 19.83 6.59
CA ALA A 20 -13.49 19.82 5.66
C ALA A 20 -13.23 18.40 5.16
N ALA A 21 -13.11 18.24 3.83
CA ALA A 21 -12.83 16.96 3.21
C ALA A 21 -11.47 16.41 3.68
N PRO A 22 -11.35 15.09 3.91
CA PRO A 22 -10.11 14.49 4.36
C PRO A 22 -9.02 14.62 3.30
N THR A 23 -7.82 15.02 3.73
CA THR A 23 -6.64 15.15 2.87
C THR A 23 -6.19 13.76 2.39
N PRO A 24 -5.91 13.57 1.09
CA PRO A 24 -5.45 12.27 0.58
C PRO A 24 -4.08 11.90 1.16
N ALA A 25 -3.94 10.62 1.54
CA ALA A 25 -2.70 10.07 2.06
C ALA A 25 -1.55 10.19 1.03
N PRO A 26 -0.29 10.35 1.47
CA PRO A 26 0.84 10.50 0.56
C PRO A 26 1.03 9.24 -0.29
N ALA A 27 1.14 9.44 -1.61
CA ALA A 27 1.36 8.35 -2.56
C ALA A 27 2.71 7.65 -2.31
N GLU A 28 2.71 6.31 -2.30
CA GLU A 28 3.94 5.53 -2.15
C GLU A 28 4.89 5.74 -3.33
N LYS A 29 6.16 6.00 -3.03
CA LYS A 29 7.20 6.21 -4.05
C LYS A 29 7.56 4.88 -4.73
N LEU A 30 7.63 4.91 -6.05
CA LEU A 30 8.12 3.79 -6.86
C LEU A 30 9.65 3.79 -6.92
N ILE A 31 10.22 2.59 -6.83
CA ILE A 31 11.66 2.32 -6.92
C ILE A 31 11.89 1.40 -8.12
N CYS A 32 12.59 1.90 -9.13
CA CYS A 32 12.89 1.16 -10.35
C CYS A 32 14.28 0.52 -10.29
N LYS A 33 14.36 -0.79 -10.53
CA LYS A 33 15.61 -1.53 -10.67
C LYS A 33 15.74 -2.10 -12.07
N LYS A 34 16.96 -2.13 -12.60
CA LYS A 34 17.29 -2.73 -13.91
C LYS A 34 18.00 -4.07 -13.65
N SER A 35 17.49 -5.14 -14.24
CA SER A 35 18.13 -6.45 -14.23
C SER A 35 18.57 -6.82 -15.64
N LEU A 36 19.70 -7.53 -15.73
CA LEU A 36 20.15 -8.14 -16.98
C LEU A 36 19.78 -9.63 -16.91
N GLU A 37 18.98 -10.09 -17.87
CA GLU A 37 18.73 -11.52 -18.03
C GLU A 37 19.98 -12.13 -18.69
N THR A 38 20.61 -13.09 -18.02
CA THR A 38 21.79 -13.80 -18.53
C THR A 38 21.37 -14.83 -19.58
N GLY A 39 21.94 -14.75 -20.78
CA GLY A 39 21.70 -15.67 -21.90
C GLY A 39 22.30 -15.15 -23.21
N SER A 40 22.20 -15.92 -24.31
CA SER A 40 22.77 -15.56 -25.63
C SER A 40 22.21 -14.25 -26.22
N LEU A 41 21.06 -13.78 -25.72
CA LEU A 41 20.50 -12.46 -25.97
C LEU A 41 20.33 -11.74 -24.63
N VAL A 42 21.36 -10.98 -24.25
CA VAL A 42 21.32 -10.18 -23.02
C VAL A 42 20.24 -9.11 -23.17
N LYS A 43 19.08 -9.36 -22.56
CA LYS A 43 17.97 -8.42 -22.51
C LYS A 43 17.97 -7.72 -21.15
N ALA A 44 17.91 -6.40 -21.18
CA ALA A 44 17.71 -5.61 -19.98
C ALA A 44 16.22 -5.47 -19.68
N ARG A 45 15.83 -5.75 -18.43
CA ARG A 45 14.47 -5.52 -17.93
C ARG A 45 14.48 -4.46 -16.83
N LYS A 46 13.48 -3.58 -16.83
CA LYS A 46 13.27 -2.56 -15.79
C LYS A 46 12.00 -2.89 -15.03
N THR A 47 12.11 -3.00 -13.71
CA THR A 47 11.00 -3.32 -12.81
C THR A 47 10.86 -2.19 -11.79
N CYS A 48 9.68 -1.57 -11.74
CA CYS A 48 9.37 -0.48 -10.80
C CYS A 48 8.30 -0.96 -9.83
N LEU A 49 8.62 -0.92 -8.54
CA LEU A 49 7.76 -1.40 -7.45
C LEU A 49 7.85 -0.45 -6.26
N THR A 50 6.87 -0.48 -5.37
CA THR A 50 6.94 0.25 -4.09
C THR A 50 7.94 -0.41 -3.14
N ALA A 51 8.35 0.30 -2.09
CA ALA A 51 9.24 -0.27 -1.06
C ALA A 51 8.65 -1.54 -0.42
N LYS A 52 7.34 -1.54 -0.14
CA LYS A 52 6.63 -2.70 0.41
C LYS A 52 6.70 -3.90 -0.53
N GLN A 53 6.48 -3.68 -1.82
CA GLN A 53 6.52 -4.72 -2.84
C GLN A 53 7.94 -5.31 -2.99
N TRP A 54 8.98 -4.48 -2.94
CA TRP A 54 10.36 -4.96 -2.97
C TRP A 54 10.70 -5.87 -1.78
N ARG A 55 10.22 -5.53 -0.59
CA ARG A 55 10.41 -6.37 0.61
C ARG A 55 9.75 -7.73 0.43
N LEU A 56 8.51 -7.76 -0.05
CA LEU A 56 7.78 -9.02 -0.31
C LEU A 56 8.50 -9.89 -1.35
N ALA A 57 9.03 -9.27 -2.42
CA ALA A 57 9.79 -10.01 -3.43
C ALA A 57 11.06 -10.66 -2.86
N GLN A 58 11.78 -9.96 -1.97
CA GLN A 58 12.98 -10.51 -1.32
C GLN A 58 12.64 -11.67 -0.37
N GLU A 59 11.56 -11.52 0.40
CA GLU A 59 11.09 -12.54 1.33
C GLU A 59 10.69 -13.83 0.59
N SER A 60 9.94 -13.69 -0.51
CA SER A 60 9.58 -14.82 -1.37
C SER A 60 10.82 -15.51 -1.96
N ALA A 61 11.78 -14.75 -2.49
CA ALA A 61 13.01 -15.31 -3.05
C ALA A 61 13.82 -16.08 -2.00
N SER A 62 13.89 -15.56 -0.78
CA SER A 62 14.60 -16.20 0.34
C SER A 62 13.94 -17.52 0.74
N ASN A 63 12.61 -17.55 0.82
CA ASN A 63 11.87 -18.79 1.12
C ASN A 63 12.12 -19.86 0.05
N THR A 64 12.07 -19.49 -1.23
CA THR A 64 12.36 -20.41 -2.33
C THR A 64 13.78 -20.97 -2.23
N ALA A 65 14.77 -20.13 -1.95
CA ALA A 65 16.15 -20.57 -1.79
C ALA A 65 16.31 -21.57 -0.63
N LEU A 66 15.69 -21.29 0.52
CA LEU A 66 15.70 -22.20 1.68
C LEU A 66 15.06 -23.55 1.35
N ARG A 67 13.94 -23.56 0.62
CA ARG A 67 13.28 -24.79 0.19
C ARG A 67 14.19 -25.63 -0.70
N MET A 68 14.79 -25.02 -1.72
CA MET A 68 15.72 -25.71 -2.63
C MET A 68 16.92 -26.29 -1.87
N GLN A 69 17.47 -25.56 -0.89
CA GLN A 69 18.56 -26.06 -0.05
C GLN A 69 18.13 -27.27 0.79
N SER A 70 16.97 -27.17 1.45
CA SER A 70 16.44 -28.25 2.27
C SER A 70 16.13 -29.53 1.46
N GLU A 71 15.63 -29.36 0.23
CA GLU A 71 15.40 -30.46 -0.70
C GLU A 71 16.72 -31.09 -1.14
N ASN A 72 17.72 -30.28 -1.50
CA ASN A 72 19.04 -30.79 -1.90
C ASN A 72 19.69 -31.61 -0.78
N SER A 73 19.69 -31.10 0.46
CA SER A 73 20.24 -31.82 1.62
C SER A 73 19.53 -33.14 1.89
N ARG A 74 18.23 -33.25 1.57
CA ARG A 74 17.48 -34.50 1.72
C ARG A 74 17.89 -35.55 0.68
N LEU A 75 18.26 -35.14 -0.53
CA LEU A 75 18.72 -36.06 -1.57
C LEU A 75 20.11 -36.62 -1.24
N GLU A 76 21.03 -35.78 -0.75
CA GLU A 76 22.39 -36.20 -0.40
C GLU A 76 22.44 -37.17 0.80
N GLY A 77 21.47 -37.11 1.72
CA GLY A 77 21.39 -38.02 2.86
C GLY A 77 20.86 -39.43 2.58
N THR A 78 20.57 -39.77 1.32
CA THR A 78 20.05 -41.09 0.92
C THR A 78 21.06 -42.00 0.21
N ASN A 79 22.36 -41.64 0.24
CA ASN A 79 23.45 -42.51 -0.23
C ASN A 79 24.07 -43.32 0.91
#